data_AF-A0A2T3M4E9-F1
#
_entry.id   AF-A0A2T3M4E9-F1
#
_cell.length_a   1.000
_cell.length_b   1.000
_cell.length_c   1.000
_cell.angle_alpha   90.00
_cell.angle_beta   90.00
_cell.angle_gamma   90.00
#
_symmetry.space_group_name_H-M   'P 1'
#
loop_
_entity.id
_entity.type
_entity.pdbx_description
1 polymer ?
#
loop_
_entity_poly.entity_id
_entity_poly.type
_entity_poly.pdbx_seq_one_letter_code
_entity_poly.pdbx_strand_id
1 'polypeptide(L)'
;MKRDSGFTLIELIVVIVILGILAVVAAPKFLNIQKDARIASLKGAKGALTSAFSMFSAKVDMPNSKIITKQLGGTSVRFLKINGQEIRINDIDNFPLILLPLYAGDSKDKPLKDIQALADIDLSYDAKSNEGKADFNLVVTGDGGFYIFPKTDRFWSDKGEIKQCSLEYIPATTFNHQTSHFELHLSDC
;
A
#
# COMPACT_ATOMS: atom_id res chain seq x y z
N MET A 1 -11.55 -41.32 50.84
CA MET A 1 -11.11 -39.91 50.90
C MET A 1 -10.05 -39.71 49.83
N LYS A 2 -10.33 -38.96 48.76
CA LYS A 2 -9.31 -38.60 47.76
C LYS A 2 -8.42 -37.54 48.40
N ARG A 3 -7.10 -37.76 48.40
CA ARG A 3 -6.12 -36.76 48.83
C ARG A 3 -5.97 -35.77 47.68
N ASP A 4 -6.46 -34.55 47.86
CA ASP A 4 -6.08 -33.45 46.97
C ASP A 4 -4.60 -33.16 47.18
N SER A 5 -3.79 -33.48 46.17
CA SER A 5 -2.39 -33.08 46.11
C SER A 5 -2.33 -31.58 45.82
N GLY A 6 -2.06 -30.78 46.85
CA GLY A 6 -1.80 -29.35 46.69
C GLY A 6 -0.52 -29.10 45.90
N PHE A 7 -0.55 -28.07 45.05
CA PHE A 7 0.63 -27.58 44.32
C PHE A 7 1.71 -27.09 45.30
N THR A 8 2.98 -27.39 45.03
CA THR A 8 4.07 -26.90 45.87
C THR A 8 4.52 -25.50 45.43
N LEU A 9 4.95 -24.65 46.37
CA LEU A 9 5.47 -23.31 46.05
C LEU A 9 6.68 -23.37 45.11
N ILE A 10 7.54 -24.38 45.27
CA ILE A 10 8.73 -24.54 44.44
C ILE A 10 8.38 -24.87 42.98
N GLU A 11 7.33 -25.66 42.77
CA GLU A 11 6.87 -26.05 41.44
C GLU A 11 6.31 -24.83 40.67
N LEU A 12 5.62 -23.93 41.36
CA LEU A 12 5.19 -22.66 40.77
C LEU A 12 6.38 -21.75 40.43
N ILE A 13 7.38 -21.66 41.32
CA ILE A 13 8.58 -20.82 41.11
C ILE A 13 9.41 -21.32 39.91
N VAL A 14 9.61 -22.63 39.79
CA VAL A 14 10.37 -23.19 38.66
C VAL A 14 9.67 -22.90 37.33
N VAL A 15 8.34 -22.96 37.28
CA VAL A 15 7.57 -22.66 36.06
C VAL A 15 7.75 -21.20 35.63
N ILE A 16 7.62 -20.24 36.55
CA ILE A 16 7.79 -18.81 36.19
C ILE A 16 9.22 -18.50 35.75
N VAL A 17 10.23 -19.16 36.33
CA VAL A 17 11.64 -18.99 35.93
C VAL A 17 11.86 -19.53 34.52
N ILE A 18 11.35 -20.72 34.20
CA ILE A 18 11.45 -21.29 32.85
C ILE A 18 10.75 -20.38 31.82
N LEU A 19 9.53 -19.91 32.13
CA LEU A 19 8.80 -18.98 31.26
C LEU A 19 9.55 -17.66 31.07
N GLY A 20 10.20 -17.14 32.11
CA GLY A 20 11.03 -15.94 32.05
C GLY A 20 12.21 -16.08 31.07
N ILE A 21 12.94 -17.20 31.14
CA ILE A 21 14.08 -17.46 30.24
C ILE A 21 13.60 -17.60 28.79
N LEU A 22 12.51 -18.34 28.56
CA LEU A 22 11.93 -18.53 27.23
C LEU A 22 11.48 -17.19 26.62
N ALA A 23 10.86 -16.31 27.42
CA ALA A 23 10.40 -15.01 26.96
C ALA A 23 11.57 -14.11 26.49
N VAL A 24 12.67 -14.06 27.25
CA VAL A 24 13.85 -13.23 26.91
C VAL A 24 14.51 -13.69 25.60
N VAL A 25 14.61 -15.00 25.37
CA VAL A 25 15.19 -15.55 24.13
C VAL A 25 14.25 -15.38 22.93
N ALA A 26 12.94 -15.51 23.13
CA ALA A 26 11.95 -15.42 22.05
C ALA A 26 11.65 -13.98 21.59
N ALA A 27 11.68 -13.00 22.51
CA ALA A 27 11.35 -11.61 22.24
C ALA A 27 12.07 -10.99 21.02
N PRO A 28 13.41 -11.02 20.90
CA PRO A 28 14.11 -10.41 19.76
C PRO A 28 13.77 -11.09 18.43
N LYS A 29 13.55 -12.41 18.44
CA LYS A 29 13.17 -13.17 17.24
C LYS A 29 11.77 -12.78 16.75
N PHE A 30 10.83 -12.56 17.67
CA PHE A 30 9.46 -12.16 17.32
C PHE A 30 9.40 -10.75 16.70
N LEU A 31 10.27 -9.83 17.11
CA LEU A 31 10.37 -8.49 16.51
C LEU A 31 10.88 -8.56 15.05
N ASN A 32 11.90 -9.38 14.78
CA ASN A 32 12.46 -9.54 13.43
C ASN A 32 11.44 -10.16 12.45
N ILE A 33 10.66 -11.14 12.89
CA ILE A 33 9.63 -11.78 12.03
C ILE A 33 8.56 -10.76 11.59
N GLN A 34 8.14 -9.86 12.48
CA GLN A 34 7.17 -8.83 12.13
C GLN A 34 7.71 -7.86 11.08
N LYS A 35 8.98 -7.43 11.23
CA LYS A 35 9.67 -6.58 10.23
C LYS A 35 9.77 -7.29 8.88
N ASP A 36 10.24 -8.53 8.86
CA ASP A 36 10.40 -9.30 7.63
C ASP A 36 9.05 -9.54 6.94
N ALA A 37 7.99 -9.80 7.71
CA ALA A 37 6.63 -9.93 7.19
C ALA A 37 6.14 -8.64 6.51
N ARG A 38 6.36 -7.48 7.12
CA ARG A 38 6.00 -6.17 6.52
C ARG A 38 6.73 -5.94 5.21
N ILE A 39 8.04 -6.19 5.19
CA ILE A 39 8.87 -6.06 3.98
C ILE A 39 8.39 -7.02 2.89
N ALA A 40 8.06 -8.26 3.25
CA ALA A 40 7.56 -9.26 2.31
C ALA A 40 6.20 -8.83 1.70
N SER A 41 5.28 -8.32 2.52
CA SER A 41 3.99 -7.81 2.05
C SER A 41 4.17 -6.63 1.08
N LEU A 42 5.04 -5.66 1.39
CA LEU A 42 5.33 -4.54 0.48
C LEU A 42 5.96 -4.99 -0.83
N LYS A 43 6.88 -5.95 -0.79
CA LYS A 43 7.46 -6.55 -2.01
C LYS A 43 6.41 -7.27 -2.84
N GLY A 44 5.47 -7.98 -2.20
CA GLY A 44 4.32 -8.59 -2.85
C GLY A 44 3.43 -7.57 -3.55
N ALA A 45 3.05 -6.51 -2.82
CA ALA A 45 2.25 -5.40 -3.36
C ALA A 45 2.97 -4.70 -4.54
N LYS A 46 4.28 -4.47 -4.44
CA LYS A 46 5.09 -3.94 -5.55
C LYS A 46 5.00 -4.81 -6.80
N GLY A 47 5.15 -6.13 -6.64
CA GLY A 47 5.07 -7.07 -7.75
C GLY A 47 3.70 -7.03 -8.44
N ALA A 48 2.62 -7.04 -7.64
CA ALA A 48 1.25 -6.96 -8.14
C ALA A 48 0.98 -5.65 -8.89
N LEU A 49 1.34 -4.51 -8.30
CA LEU A 49 1.16 -3.19 -8.92
C LEU A 49 2.01 -3.00 -10.18
N THR A 50 3.27 -3.41 -10.15
CA THR A 50 4.17 -3.30 -11.31
C THR A 50 3.63 -4.09 -12.49
N SER A 51 3.14 -5.31 -12.25
CA SER A 51 2.51 -6.14 -13.28
C SER A 51 1.23 -5.50 -13.79
N ALA A 52 0.34 -5.05 -12.90
CA ALA A 52 -0.92 -4.42 -13.27
C ALA A 52 -0.72 -3.15 -14.11
N PHE A 53 0.25 -2.31 -13.74
CA PHE A 53 0.52 -1.04 -14.42
C PHE A 53 1.19 -1.28 -15.78
N SER A 54 2.06 -2.28 -15.88
CA SER A 54 2.61 -2.72 -17.16
C SER A 54 1.52 -3.24 -18.10
N MET A 55 0.56 -4.02 -17.57
CA MET A 55 -0.61 -4.48 -18.33
C MET A 55 -1.53 -3.32 -18.72
N PHE A 56 -1.69 -2.32 -17.85
CA PHE A 56 -2.43 -1.09 -18.16
C PHE A 56 -1.82 -0.38 -19.35
N SER A 57 -0.52 -0.09 -19.31
CA SER A 57 0.21 0.55 -20.42
C SER A 57 0.09 -0.25 -21.71
N ALA A 58 0.33 -1.57 -21.65
CA ALA A 58 0.17 -2.43 -22.82
C ALA A 58 -1.24 -2.38 -23.40
N LYS A 59 -2.27 -2.28 -22.56
CA LYS A 59 -3.66 -2.14 -22.99
C LYS A 59 -3.95 -0.78 -23.62
N VAL A 60 -3.29 0.29 -23.20
CA VAL A 60 -3.38 1.61 -23.86
C VAL A 60 -2.86 1.53 -25.28
N ASP A 61 -1.72 0.85 -25.50
CA ASP A 61 -1.07 0.72 -26.80
C ASP A 61 -1.85 -0.15 -27.81
N MET A 62 -2.88 -0.88 -27.35
CA MET A 62 -3.71 -1.69 -28.24
C MET A 62 -4.61 -0.82 -29.12
N PRO A 63 -4.75 -1.11 -30.43
CA PRO A 63 -5.59 -0.31 -31.34
C PRO A 63 -7.07 -0.18 -30.95
N ASN A 64 -7.62 -1.20 -30.27
CA ASN A 64 -9.03 -1.26 -29.87
C ASN A 64 -9.23 -0.91 -28.38
N SER A 65 -8.26 -0.23 -27.77
CA SER A 65 -8.35 0.20 -26.39
C SER A 65 -9.49 1.22 -26.22
N LYS A 66 -10.27 1.07 -25.14
CA LYS A 66 -11.38 1.97 -24.83
C LYS A 66 -10.87 3.25 -24.18
N ILE A 67 -10.17 4.07 -24.96
CA ILE A 67 -9.65 5.36 -24.52
C ILE A 67 -10.74 6.42 -24.65
N ILE A 68 -10.99 7.14 -23.56
CA ILE A 68 -11.93 8.26 -23.48
C ILE A 68 -11.11 9.54 -23.32
N THR A 69 -11.37 10.55 -24.14
CA THR A 69 -10.75 11.87 -24.02
C THR A 69 -11.73 12.84 -23.38
N LYS A 70 -11.30 13.53 -22.31
CA LYS A 70 -12.08 14.59 -21.65
C LYS A 70 -11.32 15.91 -21.71
N GLN A 71 -12.02 17.03 -21.60
CA GLN A 71 -11.41 18.36 -21.50
C GLN A 71 -11.31 18.77 -20.03
N LEU A 72 -10.10 19.17 -19.58
CA LEU A 72 -9.85 19.70 -18.26
C LEU A 72 -9.16 21.06 -18.40
N GLY A 73 -9.90 22.15 -18.14
CA GLY A 73 -9.36 23.51 -18.26
C GLY A 73 -8.83 23.85 -19.66
N GLY A 74 -9.42 23.29 -20.72
CA GLY A 74 -8.97 23.47 -22.11
C GLY A 74 -7.88 22.48 -22.56
N THR A 75 -7.43 21.59 -21.67
CA THR A 75 -6.46 20.54 -21.99
C THR A 75 -7.18 19.21 -22.20
N SER A 76 -6.86 18.52 -23.31
CA SER A 76 -7.35 17.17 -23.57
C SER A 76 -6.60 16.17 -22.68
N VAL A 77 -7.32 15.39 -21.89
CA VAL A 77 -6.78 14.34 -21.02
C VAL A 77 -7.37 12.98 -21.39
N ARG A 78 -6.53 11.94 -21.40
CA ARG A 78 -6.91 10.59 -21.81
C ARG A 78 -7.18 9.69 -20.60
N PHE A 79 -8.18 8.83 -20.72
CA PHE A 79 -8.58 7.84 -19.72
C PHE A 79 -8.75 6.48 -20.36
N LEU A 80 -8.29 5.42 -19.71
CA LEU A 80 -8.60 4.05 -20.09
C LEU A 80 -9.73 3.52 -19.20
N LYS A 81 -10.77 2.96 -19.82
CA LYS A 81 -11.87 2.32 -19.08
C LYS A 81 -11.53 0.87 -18.73
N ILE A 82 -11.40 0.56 -17.44
CA ILE A 82 -11.13 -0.79 -16.91
C ILE A 82 -12.07 -1.05 -15.73
N ASN A 83 -12.74 -2.20 -15.71
CA ASN A 83 -13.60 -2.63 -14.59
C ASN A 83 -14.62 -1.57 -14.11
N GLY A 84 -15.14 -0.77 -15.04
CA GLY A 84 -16.09 0.31 -14.75
C GLY A 84 -15.44 1.63 -14.33
N GLN A 85 -14.14 1.64 -14.00
CA GLN A 85 -13.36 2.82 -13.66
C GLN A 85 -12.75 3.48 -14.89
N GLU A 86 -12.69 4.80 -14.87
CA GLU A 86 -11.96 5.62 -15.83
C GLU A 86 -10.68 6.11 -15.16
N ILE A 87 -9.57 5.49 -15.55
CA ILE A 87 -8.26 5.73 -14.95
C ILE A 87 -7.46 6.58 -15.93
N ARG A 88 -6.89 7.69 -15.44
CA ARG A 88 -6.16 8.62 -16.30
C ARG A 88 -4.87 7.97 -16.79
N ILE A 89 -4.54 8.21 -18.05
CA ILE A 89 -3.33 7.75 -18.70
C ILE A 89 -2.28 8.87 -18.62
N ASN A 90 -1.04 8.53 -18.28
CA ASN A 90 0.10 9.42 -18.41
C ASN A 90 0.45 9.59 -19.89
N ASP A 91 0.55 10.84 -20.34
CA ASP A 91 0.83 11.14 -21.75
C ASP A 91 2.30 10.90 -22.15
N ILE A 92 3.18 10.61 -21.19
CA ILE A 92 4.60 10.35 -21.44
C ILE A 92 4.86 8.86 -21.73
N ASP A 93 4.31 7.97 -20.91
CA ASP A 93 4.67 6.55 -20.94
C ASP A 93 3.46 5.61 -20.87
N ASN A 94 2.24 6.14 -20.98
CA ASN A 94 0.98 5.39 -20.94
C ASN A 94 0.70 4.63 -19.63
N PHE A 95 1.48 4.85 -18.58
CA PHE A 95 1.19 4.31 -17.24
C PHE A 95 0.02 5.05 -16.58
N PRO A 96 -0.66 4.45 -15.59
CA PRO A 96 -1.79 5.09 -14.95
C PRO A 96 -1.36 6.26 -14.05
N LEU A 97 -2.15 7.33 -14.02
CA LEU A 97 -2.05 8.42 -13.04
C LEU A 97 -3.16 8.26 -12.01
N ILE A 98 -2.79 8.07 -10.75
CA ILE A 98 -3.72 7.97 -9.63
C ILE A 98 -3.88 9.35 -9.02
N LEU A 99 -5.00 10.00 -9.29
CA LEU A 99 -5.21 11.39 -8.93
C LEU A 99 -6.25 11.50 -7.84
N LEU A 100 -6.07 12.53 -7.00
CA LEU A 100 -7.15 13.01 -6.16
C LEU A 100 -8.39 13.32 -7.04
N PRO A 101 -9.61 13.24 -6.48
CA PRO A 101 -10.82 13.61 -7.21
C PRO A 101 -10.69 15.01 -7.83
N LEU A 102 -10.64 15.08 -9.16
CA LEU A 102 -10.42 16.32 -9.92
C LEU A 102 -11.72 16.86 -10.53
N TYR A 103 -12.75 16.02 -10.70
CA TYR A 103 -14.02 16.41 -11.33
C TYR A 103 -15.16 16.52 -10.34
N ALA A 104 -16.07 17.48 -10.59
CA ALA A 104 -17.35 17.54 -9.90
C ALA A 104 -18.14 16.24 -10.17
N GLY A 105 -18.39 15.46 -9.10
CA GLY A 105 -19.04 14.15 -9.18
C GLY A 105 -18.12 12.95 -8.93
N ASP A 106 -16.80 13.14 -8.91
CA ASP A 106 -15.89 12.09 -8.49
C ASP A 106 -16.07 11.79 -7.00
N SER A 107 -16.15 10.51 -6.66
CA SER A 107 -16.25 10.08 -5.28
C SER A 107 -14.93 10.24 -4.54
N LYS A 108 -14.96 10.55 -3.24
CA LYS A 108 -13.73 10.75 -2.44
C LYS A 108 -12.81 9.53 -2.45
N ASP A 109 -13.38 8.34 -2.54
CA ASP A 109 -12.70 7.04 -2.61
C ASP A 109 -12.24 6.65 -4.03
N LYS A 110 -12.34 7.55 -5.01
CA LYS A 110 -11.90 7.27 -6.39
C LYS A 110 -10.46 6.74 -6.46
N PRO A 111 -9.46 7.28 -5.75
CA PRO A 111 -8.09 6.76 -5.85
C PRO A 111 -7.98 5.30 -5.40
N LEU A 112 -8.72 4.94 -4.35
CA LEU A 112 -8.81 3.56 -3.86
C LEU A 112 -9.40 2.65 -4.94
N LYS A 113 -10.55 3.05 -5.52
CA LYS A 113 -11.23 2.29 -6.58
C LYS A 113 -10.39 2.15 -7.84
N ASP A 114 -9.63 3.19 -8.21
CA ASP A 114 -8.76 3.16 -9.38
C ASP A 114 -7.63 2.14 -9.22
N ILE A 115 -6.99 2.09 -8.04
CA ILE A 115 -5.96 1.08 -7.79
C ILE A 115 -6.57 -0.33 -7.71
N GLN A 116 -7.70 -0.49 -7.01
CA GLN A 116 -8.40 -1.78 -6.90
C GLN A 116 -8.92 -2.31 -8.24
N ALA A 117 -9.21 -1.42 -9.20
CA ALA A 117 -9.56 -1.81 -10.55
C ALA A 117 -8.36 -2.36 -11.36
N LEU A 118 -7.12 -2.07 -10.94
CA LEU A 118 -5.88 -2.50 -11.58
C LEU A 118 -5.29 -3.73 -10.92
N ALA A 119 -5.22 -3.73 -9.59
CA ALA A 119 -4.60 -4.78 -8.80
C ALA A 119 -5.47 -5.14 -7.60
N ASP A 120 -5.57 -6.42 -7.29
CA ASP A 120 -6.27 -6.94 -6.12
C ASP A 120 -5.41 -6.75 -4.86
N ILE A 121 -5.45 -5.54 -4.30
CA ILE A 121 -4.70 -5.16 -3.10
C ILE A 121 -5.66 -4.56 -2.08
N ASP A 122 -5.59 -5.06 -0.85
CA ASP A 122 -6.42 -4.56 0.25
C ASP A 122 -5.85 -3.24 0.80
N LEU A 123 -6.50 -2.15 0.41
CA LEU A 123 -6.09 -0.78 0.68
C LEU A 123 -7.16 -0.03 1.50
N SER A 124 -6.70 0.89 2.34
CA SER A 124 -7.54 1.86 3.05
C SER A 124 -7.15 3.28 2.67
N TYR A 125 -8.13 4.08 2.26
CA TYR A 125 -7.95 5.47 1.83
C TYR A 125 -8.87 6.40 2.62
N ASP A 126 -8.31 7.45 3.24
CA ASP A 126 -8.99 8.42 4.12
C ASP A 126 -9.71 7.79 5.33
N ALA A 127 -9.55 8.39 6.51
CA ALA A 127 -9.62 7.75 7.83
C ALA A 127 -11.03 7.37 8.34
N LYS A 128 -11.98 6.96 7.48
CA LYS A 128 -13.37 6.68 7.92
C LYS A 128 -14.06 5.41 7.43
N SER A 129 -13.47 4.51 6.63
CA SER A 129 -14.28 3.38 6.10
C SER A 129 -13.79 1.95 6.26
N ASN A 130 -12.56 1.66 6.68
CA ASN A 130 -12.17 0.26 6.90
C ASN A 130 -11.69 0.02 8.33
N GLU A 131 -12.67 0.01 9.25
CA GLU A 131 -12.58 -0.68 10.53
C GLU A 131 -12.01 -2.09 10.29
N GLY A 132 -10.74 -2.28 10.64
CA GLY A 132 -10.16 -3.60 10.90
C GLY A 132 -9.53 -4.42 9.75
N LYS A 133 -9.79 -4.23 8.45
CA LYS A 133 -9.40 -5.26 7.45
C LYS A 133 -8.24 -4.97 6.47
N ALA A 134 -8.02 -3.72 6.07
CA ALA A 134 -7.01 -3.45 5.04
C ALA A 134 -5.56 -3.74 5.48
N ASP A 135 -4.76 -4.28 4.56
CA ASP A 135 -3.33 -4.55 4.78
C ASP A 135 -2.49 -3.27 4.70
N PHE A 136 -2.85 -2.34 3.81
CA PHE A 136 -2.11 -1.09 3.61
C PHE A 136 -3.00 0.16 3.68
N ASN A 137 -2.39 1.27 4.08
CA ASN A 137 -2.92 2.61 3.89
C ASN A 137 -2.47 3.16 2.53
N LEU A 138 -3.28 4.04 1.93
CA LEU A 138 -3.00 4.74 0.67
C LEU A 138 -2.97 6.25 0.89
N VAL A 139 -1.90 6.90 0.41
CA VAL A 139 -1.78 8.37 0.35
C VAL A 139 -1.43 8.77 -1.08
N VAL A 140 -2.22 9.64 -1.68
CA VAL A 140 -2.04 10.07 -3.09
C VAL A 140 -1.29 11.39 -3.14
N THR A 141 -0.40 11.55 -4.11
CA THR A 141 0.38 12.77 -4.32
C THR A 141 -0.26 13.64 -5.42
N GLY A 142 0.10 14.94 -5.43
CA GLY A 142 -0.49 15.90 -6.36
C GLY A 142 -0.11 15.69 -7.84
N ASP A 143 0.98 14.97 -8.10
CA ASP A 143 1.53 14.67 -9.43
C ASP A 143 0.95 13.39 -10.05
N GLY A 144 0.03 12.70 -9.38
CA GLY A 144 -0.58 11.46 -9.85
C GLY A 144 0.14 10.19 -9.39
N GLY A 145 1.11 10.34 -8.49
CA GLY A 145 1.73 9.25 -7.75
C GLY A 145 0.96 8.88 -6.49
N PHE A 146 1.51 7.94 -5.73
CA PHE A 146 0.99 7.59 -4.42
C PHE A 146 2.01 6.83 -3.58
N TYR A 147 1.74 6.74 -2.29
CA TYR A 147 2.40 5.85 -1.35
C TYR A 147 1.41 4.83 -0.81
N ILE A 148 1.86 3.58 -0.68
CA ILE A 148 1.23 2.60 0.20
C ILE A 148 2.19 2.18 1.31
N PHE A 149 1.64 1.91 2.49
CA PHE A 149 2.42 1.53 3.67
C PHE A 149 1.56 0.66 4.60
N PRO A 150 2.16 -0.22 5.41
CA PRO A 150 1.41 -1.11 6.29
C PRO A 150 0.42 -0.35 7.18
N LYS A 151 -0.76 -0.92 7.41
CA LYS A 151 -1.81 -0.26 8.21
C LYS A 151 -1.37 0.14 9.63
N THR A 152 -0.44 -0.62 10.20
CA THR A 152 0.12 -0.39 11.54
C THR A 152 0.97 0.87 11.63
N ASP A 153 1.38 1.41 10.49
CA ASP A 153 2.37 2.47 10.39
C ASP A 153 1.69 3.81 10.12
N ARG A 154 2.34 4.92 10.48
CA ARG A 154 1.83 6.28 10.28
C ARG A 154 2.62 6.97 9.19
N PHE A 155 1.94 7.57 8.22
CA PHE A 155 2.61 8.21 7.10
C PHE A 155 3.47 9.41 7.51
N TRP A 156 2.97 10.22 8.43
CA TRP A 156 3.67 11.41 8.91
C TRP A 156 4.40 11.09 10.21
N SER A 157 5.73 11.26 10.20
CA SER A 157 6.51 11.32 11.43
C SER A 157 6.21 12.63 12.18
N ASP A 158 6.31 12.64 13.51
CA ASP A 158 6.17 13.86 14.35
C ASP A 158 7.14 14.99 13.94
N LYS A 159 8.15 14.68 13.10
CA LYS A 159 9.15 15.60 12.57
C LYS A 159 8.92 16.03 11.11
N GLY A 160 7.79 15.66 10.50
CA GLY A 160 7.43 16.09 9.13
C GLY A 160 8.19 15.39 7.99
N GLU A 161 9.03 14.39 8.29
CA GLU A 161 9.68 13.56 7.27
C GLU A 161 8.80 12.35 6.91
N ILE A 162 8.77 11.96 5.62
CA ILE A 162 8.21 10.68 5.15
C ILE A 162 9.18 9.58 5.58
N LYS A 163 9.13 9.20 6.85
CA LYS A 163 9.97 8.14 7.41
C LYS A 163 9.09 7.02 7.92
N GLN A 164 8.80 6.07 7.03
CA GLN A 164 8.41 4.70 7.37
C GLN A 164 8.32 3.78 6.13
N CYS A 165 8.39 2.49 6.43
CA CYS A 165 8.27 1.34 5.53
C CYS A 165 7.17 1.52 4.49
N SER A 166 7.53 1.84 3.23
CA SER A 166 6.55 2.21 2.21
C SER A 166 6.97 1.80 0.79
N LEU A 167 5.97 1.73 -0.08
CA LEU A 167 6.12 1.61 -1.51
C LEU A 167 5.57 2.88 -2.14
N GLU A 168 6.41 3.55 -2.93
CA GLU A 168 6.06 4.74 -3.67
C GLU A 168 5.87 4.40 -5.15
N TYR A 169 4.84 4.96 -5.75
CA TYR A 169 4.67 5.04 -7.19
C TYR A 169 4.99 6.45 -7.65
N ILE A 170 6.04 6.58 -8.45
CA ILE A 170 6.52 7.85 -9.01
C ILE A 170 6.13 7.87 -10.48
N PRO A 171 5.18 8.73 -10.90
CA PRO A 171 4.80 8.83 -12.30
C PRO A 171 5.88 9.55 -13.12
N ALA A 172 5.97 9.23 -14.40
CA ALA A 172 6.79 9.98 -15.33
C ALA A 172 6.30 11.44 -15.40
N THR A 173 7.22 12.38 -15.31
CA THR A 173 6.94 13.79 -15.49
C THR A 173 7.84 14.37 -16.57
N THR A 174 7.43 15.49 -17.16
CA THR A 174 8.26 16.20 -18.13
C THR A 174 9.53 16.78 -17.51
N PHE A 175 9.62 16.83 -16.16
CA PHE A 175 10.74 17.44 -15.43
C PHE A 175 11.83 16.44 -15.05
N ASN A 176 11.47 15.18 -14.74
CA ASN A 176 12.44 14.18 -14.25
C ASN A 176 13.04 13.31 -15.37
N HIS A 177 12.51 13.36 -16.61
CA HIS A 177 12.90 12.50 -17.74
C HIS A 177 12.93 10.99 -17.42
N GLN A 178 12.26 10.57 -16.35
CA GLN A 178 12.20 9.18 -15.91
C GLN A 178 10.85 8.59 -16.28
N THR A 179 10.85 7.30 -16.61
CA THR A 179 9.61 6.53 -16.76
C THR A 179 8.96 6.29 -15.41
N SER A 180 7.64 6.08 -15.40
CA SER A 180 6.90 5.75 -14.19
C SER A 180 7.46 4.48 -13.58
N HIS A 181 7.70 4.48 -12.27
CA HIS A 181 8.31 3.35 -11.58
C HIS A 181 7.88 3.27 -10.12
N PHE A 182 8.21 2.12 -9.52
CA PHE A 182 7.93 1.85 -8.12
C PHE A 182 9.23 1.80 -7.30
N GLU A 183 9.30 2.60 -6.24
CA GLU A 183 10.43 2.64 -5.31
C GLU A 183 10.04 2.09 -3.94
N LEU A 184 10.93 1.28 -3.35
CA LEU A 184 10.72 0.70 -2.02
C LEU A 184 11.58 1.43 -1.01
N HIS A 185 10.94 2.01 0.00
CA HIS A 185 11.57 2.70 1.10
C HIS A 185 11.55 1.79 2.34
N LEU A 186 12.70 1.15 2.63
CA LEU A 186 12.84 0.13 3.67
C LEU A 186 13.69 0.56 4.88
N SER A 187 14.13 1.82 4.93
CA SER A 187 15.08 2.31 5.93
C SER A 187 14.57 2.16 7.37
N ASP A 188 13.26 2.29 7.57
CA ASP A 188 12.60 2.29 8.88
C ASP A 188 11.44 1.26 8.95
N CYS A 189 11.63 0.10 8.31
CA CYS A 189 10.95 -1.14 8.71
C CYS A 189 11.72 -1.78 9.88
#